data_AF-A0AAU4FDK6-F1
#
_entry.id   AF-A0AAU4FDK6-F1
#
_cell.length_a   1.000
_cell.length_b   1.000
_cell.length_c   1.000
_cell.angle_alpha   90.00
_cell.angle_beta   90.00
_cell.angle_gamma   90.00
#
_symmetry.space_group_name_H-M   'P 1'
#
loop_
_entity.id
_entity.type
_entity.pdbx_description
1 polymer ?
#
loop_
_entity_poly.entity_id
_entity_poly.type
_entity_poly.pdbx_seq_one_letter_code
_entity_poly.pdbx_strand_id
1 'polypeptide(L)' 'MPPEPDPTAAIDALRAERDAARQELADLRAWLTVKLGLLHRAPGPQGITVLSVATDREIITKIEELMKGEAQA' A
#
# COMPACT_ATOMS: atom_id res chain seq x y z
N MET A 1 3.64 -30.45 34.26
CA MET A 1 3.36 -30.38 32.82
C MET A 1 3.13 -28.90 32.50
N PRO A 2 3.94 -28.26 31.64
CA PRO A 2 3.63 -26.90 31.23
C PRO A 2 2.27 -26.88 30.51
N PRO A 3 1.49 -25.79 30.60
CA PRO A 3 0.25 -25.67 29.86
C PRO A 3 0.55 -25.78 28.35
N GLU A 4 -0.30 -26.50 27.63
CA GLU A 4 -0.22 -26.54 26.16
C GLU A 4 -0.36 -25.12 25.61
N PRO A 5 0.36 -24.77 24.53
CA PRO A 5 0.28 -23.43 23.94
C PRO A 5 -1.17 -23.15 23.52
N ASP A 6 -1.71 -22.01 23.94
CA ASP A 6 -3.06 -21.58 23.56
C ASP A 6 -3.11 -21.35 22.04
N PRO A 7 -3.83 -22.17 21.27
CA PRO A 7 -3.91 -22.04 19.82
C PRO A 7 -4.56 -20.71 19.40
N THR A 8 -5.34 -20.07 20.27
CA THR A 8 -5.95 -18.77 20.03
C THR A 8 -4.90 -17.66 19.99
N ALA A 9 -3.95 -17.68 20.93
CA ALA A 9 -2.87 -16.71 21.00
C ALA A 9 -1.96 -16.77 19.75
N ALA A 10 -1.73 -17.96 19.20
CA ALA A 10 -0.98 -18.13 17.95
C ALA A 10 -1.71 -17.53 16.73
N ILE A 11 -3.03 -17.71 16.65
CA ILE A 11 -3.84 -17.15 15.56
C ILE A 11 -3.88 -15.62 15.64
N ASP A 12 -4.01 -15.06 16.85
CA ASP A 12 -4.04 -13.62 17.04
C ASP A 12 -2.69 -12.96 16.72
N ALA A 13 -1.58 -13.61 17.07
CA ALA A 13 -0.24 -13.17 16.65
C ALA A 13 -0.11 -13.11 15.12
N LEU A 14 -0.53 -14.16 14.41
CA LEU A 14 -0.50 -14.17 12.94
C LEU A 14 -1.38 -13.08 12.31
N ARG A 15 -2.53 -12.78 12.92
CA ARG A 15 -3.40 -11.68 12.47
C ARG A 15 -2.74 -10.33 12.67
N ALA A 16 -2.11 -10.11 13.83
CA ALA A 16 -1.40 -8.89 14.14
C ALA A 16 -0.23 -8.65 13.17
N GLU A 17 0.57 -9.67 12.88
CA GLU A 17 1.66 -9.59 11.90
C GLU A 17 1.15 -9.26 10.49
N ARG A 18 0.08 -9.94 10.05
CA ARG A 18 -0.56 -9.67 8.76
C ARG A 18 -1.08 -8.24 8.67
N ASP A 19 -1.71 -7.74 9.72
CA ASP A 19 -2.32 -6.41 9.73
C ASP A 19 -1.22 -5.33 9.79
N ALA A 20 -0.12 -5.56 10.50
CA ALA A 20 1.07 -4.72 10.45
C ALA A 20 1.67 -4.65 9.04
N ALA A 21 1.89 -5.78 8.38
CA ALA A 21 2.41 -5.82 7.01
C ALA A 21 1.47 -5.14 6.00
N ARG A 22 0.15 -5.27 6.19
CA ARG A 22 -0.85 -4.57 5.37
C ARG A 22 -0.80 -3.06 5.57
N GLN A 23 -0.60 -2.61 6.81
CA GLN A 23 -0.47 -1.19 7.12
C GLN A 23 0.79 -0.61 6.49
N GLU A 24 1.95 -1.26 6.66
CA GLU A 24 3.21 -0.82 6.04
C GLU A 24 3.11 -0.73 4.52
N LEU A 25 2.46 -1.72 3.88
CA LEU A 25 2.23 -1.70 2.44
C LEU A 25 1.30 -0.55 2.02
N ALA A 26 0.25 -0.27 2.80
CA ALA A 26 -0.66 0.84 2.53
C ALA A 26 0.05 2.20 2.63
N ASP A 27 0.89 2.36 3.65
CA ASP A 27 1.68 3.58 3.87
C ASP A 27 2.70 3.79 2.74
N LEU A 28 3.39 2.72 2.32
CA LEU A 28 4.31 2.76 1.18
C LEU A 28 3.60 3.15 -0.11
N ARG A 29 2.44 2.56 -0.40
CA ARG A 29 1.62 2.89 -1.59
C ARG A 29 1.16 4.35 -1.57
N ALA A 30 0.70 4.83 -0.42
CA ALA A 30 0.29 6.22 -0.26
C ALA A 30 1.46 7.18 -0.50
N TRP A 31 2.62 6.89 0.10
CA TRP A 31 3.83 7.69 -0.08
C TRP A 31 4.29 7.70 -1.55
N LEU A 32 4.38 6.54 -2.20
CA LEU A 32 4.76 6.42 -3.61
C LEU A 32 3.78 7.12 -4.53
N THR A 33 2.48 7.02 -4.28
CA THR A 33 1.45 7.71 -5.06
C THR A 33 1.69 9.22 -5.08
N VAL A 34 1.96 9.82 -3.92
CA VAL A 34 2.25 11.25 -3.82
C VAL A 34 3.58 11.58 -4.50
N LYS A 35 4.64 10.80 -4.23
CA LYS A 35 5.98 11.06 -4.77
C LYS A 35 6.07 10.94 -6.29
N LEU A 36 5.36 9.99 -6.87
CA LEU A 36 5.35 9.74 -8.31
C LEU A 36 4.29 10.57 -9.05
N GLY A 37 3.51 11.40 -8.34
CA GLY A 37 2.48 12.24 -8.94
C GLY A 37 1.27 11.45 -9.47
N LEU A 38 0.97 10.29 -8.89
CA LEU A 38 -0.10 9.37 -9.32
C LEU A 38 -1.41 9.58 -8.55
N LEU A 39 -1.56 10.69 -7.84
CA LEU A 39 -2.75 10.96 -7.02
C LEU A 39 -3.97 11.20 -7.91
N HIS A 40 -4.90 10.25 -7.90
CA HIS A 40 -6.15 10.36 -8.65
C HIS A 40 -7.17 11.19 -7.89
N ARG A 41 -7.82 12.12 -8.59
CA ARG A 41 -8.90 12.96 -8.05
C ARG A 41 -10.16 12.72 -8.86
N ALA A 42 -11.23 12.32 -8.20
CA ALA A 42 -12.52 12.12 -8.84
C ALA A 42 -13.64 12.85 -8.08
N PRO A 43 -14.68 13.34 -8.78
CA PRO A 43 -15.89 13.80 -8.12
C PRO A 43 -16.56 12.60 -7.44
N GLY A 44 -16.72 12.69 -6.13
CA GLY A 44 -17.39 11.70 -5.31
C GLY A 44 -18.85 12.05 -5.05
N PRO A 45 -19.54 11.20 -4.28
CA PRO A 45 -20.93 11.44 -3.88
C PRO A 45 -21.07 12.79 -3.18
N GLN A 46 -22.20 13.45 -3.39
CA GLN A 46 -22.59 14.68 -2.67
C GLN A 46 -21.62 15.87 -2.89
N GLY A 47 -20.82 15.85 -3.97
CA GLY A 47 -19.90 16.94 -4.30
C GLY A 47 -18.57 16.90 -3.55
N ILE A 48 -18.25 15.78 -2.88
CA ILE A 48 -16.97 15.59 -2.19
C ILE A 48 -15.92 15.11 -3.19
N THR A 49 -14.72 15.69 -3.20
CA THR A 49 -13.60 15.16 -4.01
C THR A 49 -13.03 13.91 -3.35
N VAL A 50 -13.02 12.79 -4.05
CA VAL A 50 -12.37 11.55 -3.60
C VAL A 50 -10.94 11.54 -4.13
N LEU A 51 -10.01 11.29 -3.20
CA LEU A 51 -8.60 11.04 -3.50
C LEU A 51 -8.36 9.53 -3.46
N SER A 52 -7.78 8.99 -4.53
CA SER A 52 -7.45 7.56 -4.60
C SER A 52 -5.94 7.34 -4.68
N VAL A 53 -5.47 6.36 -3.93
CA VAL A 53 -4.10 5.85 -3.97
C VAL A 53 -3.91 5.02 -5.24
N ALA A 54 -2.75 5.13 -5.87
CA ALA A 54 -2.43 4.37 -7.08
C ALA A 54 -2.30 2.88 -6.78
N THR A 55 -2.64 2.06 -7.75
CA THR A 55 -2.43 0.61 -7.71
C THR A 55 -0.93 0.28 -7.84
N ASP A 56 -0.52 -0.91 -7.36
CA ASP A 56 0.86 -1.37 -7.53
C ASP A 56 1.32 -1.35 -8.98
N ARG A 57 0.40 -1.71 -9.89
CA ARG A 57 0.70 -1.71 -11.33
C ARG A 57 1.03 -0.30 -11.84
N GLU A 58 0.24 0.69 -11.47
CA GLU A 58 0.49 2.09 -11.85
C GLU A 58 1.80 2.61 -11.26
N ILE A 59 2.09 2.27 -10.00
CA ILE A 59 3.34 2.60 -9.33
C ILE A 59 4.54 1.97 -10.07
N ILE A 60 4.49 0.67 -10.35
CA ILE A 60 5.56 -0.06 -11.03
C ILE A 60 5.77 0.48 -12.45
N THR A 61 4.69 0.63 -13.23
CA THR A 61 4.78 1.20 -14.59
C THR A 61 5.42 2.58 -14.57
N LYS A 62 5.07 3.43 -13.59
CA LYS A 62 5.67 4.76 -13.50
C LYS A 62 7.16 4.72 -13.16
N ILE A 63 7.57 3.81 -12.28
CA ILE A 63 8.99 3.60 -11.96
C ILE A 63 9.75 3.13 -13.20
N GLU A 64 9.20 2.17 -13.94
CA GLU A 64 9.81 1.67 -15.19
C GLU A 64 9.96 2.78 -16.25
N GLU A 65 8.98 3.68 -16.39
CA GLU A 65 9.08 4.85 -17.28
C GLU A 65 10.23 5.78 -16.88
N LEU A 66 10.36 6.08 -15.58
CA LEU A 66 11.41 6.95 -15.06
C LEU A 66 12.81 6.34 -15.31
N MET A 67 12.96 5.04 -15.05
CA MET A 67 14.23 4.32 -15.28
C MET A 67 14.61 4.27 -16.75
N LYS A 68 13.65 4.17 -17.67
CA LYS A 68 13.91 4.21 -19.12
C LYS A 68 14.28 5.62 -19.60
N GLY A 69 13.75 6.66 -18.97
CA GLY A 69 14.08 8.06 -19.26
C GLY A 69 15.49 8.45 -18.81
N GLU A 70 15.96 7.92 -17.67
CA GLU A 70 17.33 8.14 -17.17
C GLU A 70 18.40 7.43 -18.02
N ALA A 71 18.05 6.41 -18.80
CA ALA A 71 18.99 5.72 -19.70
C ALA A 71 19.25 6.48 -21.02
N GLN A 72 18.56 7.59 -21.28
CA GLN A 72 18.69 8.40 -22.50
C GLN A 72 19.27 9.81 -22.26
N ALA A 73 19.70 10.12 -21.03
CA ALA A 73 20.28 11.41 -20.65
C ALA A 73 21.79 11.31 -20.40
#